data_AF-A0A7K1D254-F1
#
_entry.id   AF-A0A7K1D254-F1
#
_cell.length_a   1.000
_cell.length_b   1.000
_cell.length_c   1.000
_cell.angle_alpha   90.00
_cell.angle_beta   90.00
_cell.angle_gamma   90.00
#
_symmetry.space_group_name_H-M   'P 1'
#
loop_
_entity.id
_entity.type
_entity.pdbx_description
1 polymer ?
#
loop_
_entity_poly.entity_id
_entity_poly.type
_entity_poly.pdbx_seq_one_letter_code
_entity_poly.pdbx_strand_id
1 'polypeptide(L)' 'MNPTSPSFTIDCDTCVMQHTDACGDCVVSFICSREPGDAIVVDLNEYRALEMLAESGLVPELRHRERSGESGERHRHMS' A
#
# COMPACT_ATOMS: atom_id res chain seq x y z
N MET A 1 -13.18 -1.66 15.76
CA MET A 1 -13.12 -1.45 14.30
C MET A 1 -14.48 -1.78 13.69
N ASN A 2 -15.02 -0.92 12.83
CA ASN A 2 -16.28 -1.17 12.11
C ASN A 2 -16.00 -2.06 10.87
N PRO A 3 -16.60 -3.24 10.71
CA PRO A 3 -16.28 -4.20 9.64
C PRO A 3 -16.72 -3.78 8.22
N THR A 4 -17.30 -2.59 8.05
CA THR A 4 -17.86 -2.12 6.77
C THR A 4 -16.93 -1.15 6.01
N SER A 5 -15.80 -0.73 6.58
CA SER A 5 -14.82 0.05 5.83
C SER A 5 -14.12 -0.85 4.80
N PRO A 6 -14.02 -0.45 3.52
CA PRO A 6 -13.26 -1.23 2.54
C PRO A 6 -11.83 -1.38 3.02
N SER A 7 -11.44 -2.59 3.41
CA SER A 7 -10.10 -2.91 3.87
C SER A 7 -9.29 -3.44 2.71
N PHE A 8 -8.20 -2.76 2.38
CA PHE A 8 -7.16 -3.29 1.50
C PHE A 8 -6.16 -4.06 2.37
N THR A 9 -5.87 -5.30 1.99
CA THR A 9 -4.91 -6.16 2.69
C THR A 9 -3.68 -6.33 1.81
N ILE A 10 -2.50 -6.12 2.39
CA ILE A 10 -1.22 -6.43 1.75
C ILE A 10 -0.71 -7.72 2.40
N ASP A 11 -0.53 -8.76 1.58
CA ASP A 11 0.04 -10.02 2.02
C ASP A 11 1.40 -10.23 1.33
N CYS A 12 2.48 -10.08 2.11
CA CYS A 12 3.84 -10.23 1.59
C CYS A 12 4.16 -11.67 1.15
N ASP A 13 3.45 -12.69 1.66
CA ASP A 13 3.69 -14.10 1.31
C ASP A 13 3.08 -14.48 -0.04
N THR A 14 2.06 -13.76 -0.48
CA THR A 14 1.41 -13.98 -1.79
C THR A 14 1.85 -12.98 -2.85
N CYS A 15 2.68 -12.00 -2.51
CA CYS A 15 3.18 -10.98 -3.43
C CYS A 15 4.18 -11.57 -4.46
N VAL A 16 4.03 -11.21 -5.74
CA VAL A 16 4.98 -11.64 -6.80
C VAL A 16 6.38 -11.07 -6.63
N MET A 17 6.49 -9.93 -5.94
CA MET A 17 7.76 -9.22 -5.73
C MET A 17 8.53 -9.76 -4.52
N GLN A 18 8.00 -10.73 -3.78
CA GLN A 18 8.65 -11.29 -2.60
C GLN A 18 10.10 -11.73 -2.91
N HIS A 19 11.03 -11.39 -2.03
CA HIS A 19 12.47 -11.66 -2.17
C HIS A 19 13.21 -10.95 -3.32
N THR A 20 12.57 -9.98 -3.98
CA THR A 20 13.26 -9.07 -4.93
C THR A 20 13.72 -7.79 -4.24
N ASP A 21 14.59 -7.01 -4.91
CA ASP A 21 15.04 -5.70 -4.43
C ASP A 21 13.87 -4.75 -4.14
N ALA A 22 12.78 -4.84 -4.93
CA ALA A 22 11.58 -4.04 -4.71
C ALA A 22 10.85 -4.39 -3.40
N CYS A 23 10.96 -5.64 -2.92
CA CYS A 23 10.45 -6.05 -1.62
C CYS A 23 11.35 -5.55 -0.48
N GLY A 24 12.67 -5.52 -0.70
CA GLY A 24 13.63 -4.93 0.24
C GLY A 24 13.43 -3.42 0.42
N ASP A 25 13.08 -2.72 -0.65
CA ASP A 25 12.72 -1.30 -0.68
C ASP A 25 11.23 -1.02 -0.35
N CYS A 26 10.48 -2.02 0.12
CA CYS A 26 9.06 -1.86 0.41
C CYS A 26 8.83 -1.17 1.76
N VAL A 27 7.97 -0.14 1.78
CA VAL A 27 7.56 0.55 3.02
C VAL A 27 6.92 -0.38 4.05
N VAL A 28 6.30 -1.49 3.61
CA VAL A 28 5.60 -2.44 4.48
C VAL A 28 6.53 -3.06 5.52
N SER A 29 7.80 -3.31 5.18
CA SER A 29 8.81 -3.79 6.13
C SER A 29 8.97 -2.84 7.31
N PHE A 30 8.93 -1.54 7.07
CA PHE A 30 9.01 -0.51 8.12
C PHE A 30 7.72 -0.45 8.95
N ILE A 31 6.55 -0.55 8.29
CA ILE A 31 5.24 -0.53 8.97
C ILE A 31 5.11 -1.72 9.92
N CYS A 32 5.41 -2.92 9.44
CA CYS A 32 5.29 -4.16 10.22
C CYS A 32 6.37 -4.31 11.29
N SER A 33 7.46 -3.54 11.23
CA SER A 33 8.49 -3.51 12.29
C SER A 33 8.10 -2.64 13.49
N ARG A 34 6.98 -1.92 13.43
CA ARG A 34 6.46 -1.12 14.55
C ARG A 34 5.71 -1.97 15.56
N GLU A 35 5.49 -1.41 16.75
CA GLU A 35 4.71 -2.09 17.79
C GLU A 35 3.25 -2.29 17.35
N PRO A 36 2.66 -3.48 17.57
CA PRO A 36 1.26 -3.73 17.23
C PRO A 36 0.31 -2.72 17.89
N GLY A 37 -0.54 -2.10 17.09
CA GLY A 37 -1.50 -1.09 17.54
C GLY A 37 -1.03 0.36 17.42
N ASP A 38 0.23 0.58 17.02
CA ASP A 38 0.73 1.90 16.67
C ASP A 38 0.21 2.32 15.29
N ALA A 39 -0.67 3.32 15.27
CA ALA A 39 -1.33 3.79 14.05
C ALA A 39 -0.42 4.77 13.28
N ILE A 40 -0.30 4.56 11.97
CA ILE A 40 0.27 5.56 11.08
C ILE A 40 -0.86 6.52 10.69
N VAL A 41 -0.77 7.75 11.18
CA VAL A 41 -1.70 8.82 10.85
C VAL A 41 -1.04 9.70 9.80
N VAL A 42 -1.77 9.94 8.72
CA VAL A 42 -1.36 10.85 7.64
C VAL A 42 -2.47 11.89 7.52
N ASP A 43 -2.14 13.16 7.68
CA ASP A 43 -3.12 14.24 7.52
C ASP A 43 -3.38 14.56 6.03
N LEU A 44 -4.36 15.43 5.77
CA LEU A 44 -4.77 15.74 4.40
C LEU A 44 -3.69 16.46 3.58
N ASN A 45 -2.89 17.33 4.21
CA ASN A 45 -1.80 18.01 3.51
C ASN A 45 -0.65 17.05 3.21
N GLU A 46 -0.33 16.16 4.15
CA GLU A 46 0.67 15.11 3.95
C GLU A 46 0.24 14.15 2.82
N TYR A 47 -1.03 13.73 2.82
CA TYR A 47 -1.58 12.90 1.75
C TYR A 47 -1.47 13.58 0.38
N ARG A 48 -1.81 14.87 0.32
CA ARG A 48 -1.72 15.63 -0.94
C ARG A 48 -0.28 15.83 -1.41
N ALA A 49 0.65 15.99 -0.50
CA ALA A 49 2.07 16.02 -0.83
C ALA A 49 2.52 14.67 -1.43
N LEU A 50 2.11 13.55 -0.84
CA LEU A 50 2.40 12.22 -1.40
C LEU A 50 1.82 12.04 -2.81
N GLU A 51 0.61 12.52 -3.06
CA GLU A 51 -0.02 12.49 -4.39
C GLU A 51 0.78 13.30 -5.41
N MET A 52 1.17 14.53 -5.09
CA MET A 52 2.02 15.37 -5.96
C MET A 52 3.40 14.73 -6.25
N LEU A 53 3.97 14.07 -5.25
CA LEU A 53 5.23 13.34 -5.42
C LEU A 53 5.05 12.12 -6.33
N ALA A 54 3.90 11.44 -6.27
CA ALA A 54 3.59 10.30 -7.12
C ALA A 54 3.40 10.75 -8.58
N GLU A 55 2.63 11.82 -8.80
CA GLU A 55 2.42 12.43 -10.13
C GLU A 55 3.75 12.88 -10.78
N SER A 56 4.72 13.30 -9.98
CA SER A 56 6.05 13.69 -10.46
C SER A 56 7.06 12.54 -10.54
N GLY A 57 6.67 11.32 -10.16
CA GLY A 57 7.53 10.12 -10.20
C GLY A 57 8.60 10.08 -9.11
N LEU A 58 8.49 10.90 -8.06
CA LEU A 58 9.43 10.97 -6.95
C LEU A 58 9.15 9.94 -5.85
N VAL A 59 7.92 9.45 -5.76
CA VAL A 59 7.57 8.30 -4.91
C VAL A 59 6.94 7.20 -5.76
N PRO A 60 7.18 5.93 -5.40
CA PRO A 60 6.56 4.82 -6.12
C PRO A 60 5.07 4.72 -5.84
N GLU A 61 4.29 4.42 -6.88
CA GLU A 61 2.91 3.95 -6.72
C GLU A 61 2.86 2.57 -6.02
N LEU A 62 1.65 2.09 -5.72
CA LEU A 62 1.44 0.78 -5.12
C LEU A 62 2.00 -0.35 -6.03
N ARG A 63 3.12 -0.94 -5.62
CA ARG A 63 3.80 -2.04 -6.32
C ARG A 63 3.25 -3.43 -5.99
N HIS A 64 2.40 -3.55 -4.97
CA HIS A 64 1.87 -4.85 -4.53
C HIS A 64 1.04 -5.50 -5.64
N ARG A 65 1.37 -6.76 -5.96
CA ARG A 65 0.65 -7.60 -6.91
C ARG A 65 0.61 -9.01 -6.36
N GLU A 66 -0.58 -9.55 -6.20
CA GLU A 66 -0.75 -10.95 -5.82
C GLU A 66 -0.28 -11.88 -6.94
N ARG A 67 0.32 -13.01 -6.57
CA ARG A 67 0.72 -14.09 -7.49
C ARG A 67 -0.46 -14.71 -8.22
N SER A 68 -1.63 -14.66 -7.60
CA SER A 68 -2.92 -15.04 -8.19
C SER A 68 -3.66 -13.86 -8.80
N GLY A 69 -2.99 -12.77 -9.21
CA GLY A 69 -3.56 -11.76 -10.11
C GLY A 69 -4.79 -10.96 -9.66
N GLU A 70 -5.29 -11.09 -8.43
CA GLU A 70 -6.58 -10.51 -8.03
C GLU A 70 -6.52 -9.77 -6.68
N SER A 71 -5.94 -8.58 -6.64
CA SER A 71 -6.26 -7.63 -5.55
C SER A 71 -6.19 -6.14 -5.90
N GLY A 72 -5.97 -5.80 -7.18
CA GLY A 72 -5.86 -4.40 -7.62
C GLY A 72 -7.15 -3.74 -8.11
N GLU A 73 -8.25 -4.49 -8.29
CA GLU A 73 -9.42 -4.01 -9.06
C GLU A 73 -10.73 -4.04 -8.25
N ARG A 74 -10.79 -3.30 -7.14
CA ARG A 74 -12.09 -2.86 -6.55
C ARG A 74 -12.27 -1.35 -6.59
N HIS A 75 -11.59 -0.67 -7.52
CA HIS A 75 -11.89 0.70 -7.91
C HIS A 75 -12.31 0.73 -9.39
N ARG A 76 -13.49 0.17 -9.70
CA ARG A 76 -14.27 0.68 -10.83
C ARG A 76 -15.09 1.85 -10.34
N HIS A 77 -14.53 3.05 -10.51
CA HIS A 77 -15.38 4.22 -10.69
C HIS A 77 -15.86 4.18 -12.14
N MET A 78 -17.14 3.90 -12.38
CA MET A 78 -17.83 4.39 -13.58
C MET A 78 -19.36 4.27 -13.46
N SER A 79 -19.99 5.45 -13.50
CA SER A 79 -21.42 5.82 -13.63
C SER A 79 -22.31 5.75 -12.39
#